data_AF-A0A9J6S523-F1
#
_entry.id   AF-A0A9J6S523-F1
#
_cell.length_a   1.000
_cell.length_b   1.000
_cell.length_c   1.000
_cell.angle_alpha   90.00
_cell.angle_beta   90.00
_cell.angle_gamma   90.00
#
_symmetry.space_group_name_H-M   'P 1'
#
loop_
_entity.id
_entity.type
_entity.pdbx_description
1 polymer ?
#
loop_
_entity_poly.entity_id
_entity_poly.type
_entity_poly.pdbx_seq_one_letter_code
_entity_poly.pdbx_strand_id
1 'polypeptide(L)'
;MTASKPTVLIVDDDINTVSMLNDNLDEAGFTVLVALEGNQALSVTRQITPDIILMDAVMPHLDGYQTSRCLRESPGLRYTPIIFMTGLSETENIVNAFDAGVVDYVVKPIRIEELLVRMRTHLRNSRLTASAWNAMDFVGQSLCVFSAEGKLLWATPNAWQLIKTCCDADFQPSRAVVQRLLSWLSNAQAVMHPLDLSLLSLPVRVFWSRQTADNEYLLRLEEVVEQTDGQETDALRSRLKLTQREAEVLLWIARGKSNKEIGEILELSPRTVNKHLELVYRKLCVDNRTAAAALALKQVR
;
A
#
# COMPACT_ATOMS: atom_id res chain seq x y z
N MET A 1 -9.13 19.19 -12.26
CA MET A 1 -7.96 18.29 -12.39
C MET A 1 -8.35 17.22 -13.39
N THR A 2 -7.71 17.18 -14.55
CA THR A 2 -7.96 16.14 -15.58
C THR A 2 -7.61 14.78 -14.99
N ALA A 3 -8.54 13.83 -15.03
CA ALA A 3 -8.28 12.47 -14.57
C ALA A 3 -7.13 11.87 -15.41
N SER A 4 -6.12 11.31 -14.75
CA SER A 4 -5.01 10.63 -15.43
C SER A 4 -5.54 9.51 -16.32
N LYS A 5 -5.01 9.40 -17.55
CA LYS A 5 -5.32 8.28 -18.44
C LYS A 5 -4.93 6.97 -17.74
N PRO A 6 -5.78 5.91 -17.77
CA PRO A 6 -5.40 4.61 -17.24
C PRO A 6 -4.24 4.01 -18.06
N THR A 7 -3.29 3.39 -17.38
CA THR A 7 -2.11 2.76 -17.99
C THR A 7 -2.36 1.28 -18.23
N VAL A 8 -2.11 0.83 -19.45
CA VAL A 8 -2.27 -0.56 -19.90
C VAL A 8 -0.90 -1.13 -20.22
N LEU A 9 -0.56 -2.30 -19.69
CA LEU A 9 0.61 -3.05 -20.14
C LEU A 9 0.15 -4.15 -21.09
N ILE A 10 0.64 -4.12 -22.33
CA ILE A 10 0.46 -5.19 -23.33
C ILE A 10 1.70 -6.07 -23.29
N VAL A 11 1.50 -7.38 -23.17
CA VAL A 11 2.55 -8.40 -23.19
C VAL A 11 2.21 -9.43 -24.25
N ASP A 12 2.90 -9.40 -25.39
CA ASP A 12 2.65 -10.29 -26.54
C ASP A 12 3.91 -10.29 -27.42
N ASP A 13 4.36 -11.45 -27.90
CA ASP A 13 5.56 -11.59 -28.72
C ASP A 13 5.31 -11.25 -30.21
N ASP A 14 4.04 -11.18 -30.64
CA ASP A 14 3.67 -10.71 -31.97
C ASP A 14 3.58 -9.18 -32.04
N ILE A 15 4.61 -8.59 -32.65
CA ILE A 15 4.73 -7.15 -32.90
C ILE A 15 3.51 -6.57 -33.62
N ASN A 16 2.85 -7.33 -34.50
CA ASN A 16 1.68 -6.85 -35.22
C ASN A 16 0.49 -6.69 -34.29
N THR A 17 0.26 -7.68 -33.42
CA THR A 17 -0.78 -7.64 -32.39
C THR A 17 -0.53 -6.47 -31.43
N VAL A 18 0.71 -6.32 -30.95
CA VAL A 18 1.13 -5.20 -30.10
C VAL A 18 0.89 -3.85 -30.76
N SER A 19 1.31 -3.67 -32.02
CA SER A 19 1.15 -2.39 -32.73
C SER A 19 -0.33 -2.05 -32.92
N MET A 20 -1.14 -3.02 -33.36
CA MET A 20 -2.58 -2.83 -33.51
C MET A 20 -3.24 -2.42 -32.19
N LEU A 21 -2.92 -3.12 -31.09
CA LEU A 21 -3.49 -2.81 -29.79
C LEU A 21 -3.02 -1.46 -29.25
N ASN A 22 -1.75 -1.11 -29.44
CA ASN A 22 -1.21 0.18 -29.03
C ASN A 22 -1.98 1.34 -29.66
N ASP A 23 -2.18 1.31 -30.98
CA ASP A 23 -2.85 2.39 -31.71
C ASP A 23 -4.32 2.52 -31.28
N ASN A 24 -5.04 1.39 -31.22
CA ASN A 24 -6.45 1.37 -30.85
C ASN A 24 -6.69 1.78 -29.38
N LEU A 25 -5.79 1.40 -28.47
CA LEU A 25 -5.92 1.74 -27.05
C LEU A 25 -5.51 3.19 -26.76
N ASP A 26 -4.50 3.75 -27.43
CA ASP A 26 -4.16 5.17 -27.27
C ASP A 26 -5.30 6.07 -27.78
N GLU A 27 -5.91 5.72 -28.92
CA GLU A 27 -7.10 6.40 -29.44
C GLU A 27 -8.29 6.30 -28.46
N ALA A 28 -8.45 5.15 -27.80
CA ALA A 28 -9.46 4.94 -26.76
C ALA A 28 -9.14 5.64 -25.41
N GLY A 29 -8.02 6.37 -25.32
CA GLY A 29 -7.66 7.21 -24.19
C GLY A 29 -6.83 6.52 -23.09
N PHE A 30 -6.15 5.43 -23.42
CA PHE A 30 -5.21 4.76 -22.51
C PHE A 30 -3.78 5.24 -22.70
N THR A 31 -2.95 5.08 -21.68
CA THR A 31 -1.48 5.14 -21.81
C THR A 31 -0.99 3.71 -21.99
N VAL A 32 -0.28 3.41 -23.07
CA VAL A 32 0.14 2.05 -23.38
C VAL A 32 1.61 1.84 -23.06
N LEU A 33 1.90 0.76 -22.33
CA LEU A 33 3.22 0.18 -22.13
C LEU A 33 3.27 -1.15 -22.87
N VAL A 34 4.44 -1.50 -23.39
CA VAL A 34 4.65 -2.70 -24.20
C VAL A 34 5.77 -3.54 -23.62
N ALA A 35 5.55 -4.85 -23.59
CA ALA A 35 6.57 -5.87 -23.40
C ALA A 35 6.37 -6.97 -24.46
N LEU A 36 7.47 -7.48 -25.04
CA LEU A 36 7.44 -8.54 -26.04
C LEU A 36 7.70 -9.92 -25.44
N GLU A 37 7.94 -9.99 -24.13
CA GLU A 37 8.22 -11.23 -23.41
C GLU A 37 7.93 -11.06 -21.91
N GLY A 38 7.71 -12.17 -21.21
CA GLY A 38 7.37 -12.17 -19.78
C GLY A 38 8.44 -11.49 -18.89
N ASN A 39 9.73 -11.69 -19.16
CA ASN A 39 10.81 -11.06 -18.38
C ASN A 39 10.83 -9.53 -18.52
N GLN A 40 10.53 -9.03 -19.73
CA GLN A 40 10.39 -7.60 -19.96
C GLN A 40 9.18 -7.06 -19.21
N ALA A 41 8.05 -7.78 -19.20
CA ALA A 41 6.88 -7.41 -18.43
C ALA A 41 7.19 -7.29 -16.93
N LEU A 42 7.89 -8.28 -16.35
CA LEU A 42 8.33 -8.23 -14.95
C LEU A 42 9.27 -7.04 -14.66
N SER A 43 10.13 -6.68 -15.62
CA SER A 43 11.04 -5.55 -15.48
C SER A 43 10.30 -4.20 -15.53
N VAL A 44 9.33 -4.07 -16.44
CA VAL A 44 8.49 -2.87 -16.56
C VAL A 44 7.64 -2.68 -15.31
N THR A 45 7.02 -3.74 -14.80
CA THR A 45 6.11 -3.64 -13.65
C THR A 45 6.80 -3.35 -12.31
N ARG A 46 8.12 -3.56 -12.22
CA ARG A 46 8.94 -3.09 -11.09
C ARG A 46 9.10 -1.57 -11.07
N GLN A 47 8.99 -0.90 -12.22
CA GLN A 47 9.19 0.54 -12.33
C GLN A 47 7.85 1.29 -12.36
N ILE A 48 6.85 0.72 -13.04
CA ILE A 48 5.54 1.34 -13.25
C ILE A 48 4.46 0.31 -12.94
N THR A 49 3.49 0.67 -12.10
CA THR A 49 2.32 -0.16 -11.81
C THR A 49 1.20 0.15 -12.83
N PRO A 50 0.92 -0.73 -13.81
CA PRO A 50 -0.20 -0.51 -14.73
C PRO A 50 -1.55 -0.70 -14.03
N ASP A 51 -2.58 -0.04 -14.57
CA ASP A 51 -3.97 -0.18 -14.12
C ASP A 51 -4.61 -1.48 -14.63
N ILE A 52 -4.11 -2.06 -15.73
CA ILE A 52 -4.56 -3.33 -16.31
C ILE A 52 -3.46 -3.94 -17.18
N ILE A 53 -3.40 -5.27 -17.25
CA ILE A 53 -2.43 -6.03 -18.06
C ILE A 53 -3.19 -6.87 -19.08
N LEU A 54 -2.80 -6.76 -20.35
CA LEU A 54 -3.19 -7.67 -21.42
C LEU A 54 -2.01 -8.59 -21.69
N MET A 55 -2.21 -9.90 -21.54
CA MET A 55 -1.13 -10.89 -21.55
C MET A 55 -1.44 -11.98 -22.56
N ASP A 56 -0.54 -12.24 -23.49
CA ASP A 56 -0.65 -13.42 -24.33
C ASP A 56 -0.47 -14.69 -23.49
N ALA A 57 -1.34 -15.67 -23.69
CA ALA A 57 -1.32 -16.90 -22.91
C ALA A 57 -0.10 -17.76 -23.25
N VAL A 58 0.31 -17.76 -24.52
CA VAL A 58 1.41 -18.57 -25.03
C VAL A 58 2.49 -17.65 -25.57
N MET A 59 3.66 -17.65 -24.94
CA MET A 59 4.83 -16.91 -25.39
C MET A 59 6.08 -17.80 -25.25
N PRO A 60 7.15 -17.56 -26.04
CA PRO A 60 8.43 -18.20 -25.84
C PRO A 60 9.02 -17.95 -24.45
N HIS A 61 9.79 -18.91 -23.96
CA HIS A 61 10.53 -18.85 -22.70
C HIS A 61 9.66 -18.83 -21.44
N LEU A 62 9.11 -17.67 -21.08
CA LEU A 62 8.25 -17.47 -19.92
C LEU A 62 6.84 -17.23 -20.43
N ASP A 63 5.99 -18.25 -20.33
CA ASP A 63 4.62 -18.16 -20.83
C ASP A 63 3.76 -17.19 -20.01
N GLY A 64 2.56 -16.86 -20.52
CA GLY A 64 1.66 -15.91 -19.87
C GLY A 64 1.20 -16.36 -18.48
N TYR A 65 1.08 -17.67 -18.25
CA TYR A 65 0.65 -18.27 -16.99
C TYR A 65 1.73 -18.17 -15.90
N GLN A 66 2.97 -18.48 -16.25
CA GLN A 66 4.13 -18.33 -15.38
C GLN A 66 4.38 -16.85 -15.09
N THR A 67 4.29 -16.01 -16.13
CA THR A 67 4.43 -14.56 -15.98
C THR A 67 3.36 -14.00 -15.04
N SER A 68 2.09 -14.41 -15.18
CA SER A 68 1.03 -13.94 -14.30
C SER A 68 1.24 -14.38 -12.85
N ARG A 69 1.73 -15.60 -12.60
CA ARG A 69 2.08 -16.06 -11.24
C ARG A 69 3.14 -15.17 -10.60
N CYS A 70 4.24 -14.89 -11.32
CA CYS A 70 5.29 -13.99 -10.85
C CYS A 70 4.78 -12.54 -10.65
N LEU A 71 3.90 -12.06 -11.52
CA LEU A 71 3.28 -10.74 -11.35
C LEU A 71 2.36 -10.70 -10.12
N ARG A 72 1.67 -11.79 -9.81
CA ARG A 72 0.78 -11.90 -8.64
C ARG A 72 1.53 -11.96 -7.32
N GLU A 73 2.80 -12.38 -7.31
CA GLU A 73 3.66 -12.25 -6.14
C GLU A 73 3.81 -10.77 -5.76
N SER A 74 3.88 -9.85 -6.74
CA SER A 74 4.03 -8.41 -6.49
C SER A 74 2.79 -7.75 -5.86
N PRO A 75 2.85 -7.20 -4.63
CA PRO A 75 1.68 -6.66 -3.93
C PRO A 75 1.05 -5.45 -4.60
N GLY A 76 1.87 -4.64 -5.29
CA GLY A 76 1.38 -3.52 -6.10
C GLY A 76 0.53 -3.96 -7.29
N LEU A 77 0.66 -5.21 -7.74
CA LEU A 77 -0.04 -5.78 -8.89
C LEU A 77 -1.10 -6.80 -8.50
N ARG A 78 -1.25 -7.08 -7.20
CA ARG A 78 -2.19 -8.08 -6.67
C ARG A 78 -3.62 -7.84 -7.12
N TYR A 79 -3.99 -6.58 -7.37
CA TYR A 79 -5.32 -6.18 -7.82
C TYR A 79 -5.35 -5.59 -9.22
N THR A 80 -4.20 -5.54 -9.89
CA THR A 80 -4.16 -5.18 -11.30
C THR A 80 -4.86 -6.31 -12.05
N PRO A 81 -5.97 -6.05 -12.76
CA PRO A 81 -6.62 -7.06 -13.57
C PRO A 81 -5.67 -7.52 -14.68
N ILE A 82 -5.56 -8.84 -14.84
CA ILE A 82 -4.84 -9.47 -15.94
C ILE A 82 -5.88 -10.13 -16.84
N ILE A 83 -5.95 -9.72 -18.10
CA ILE A 83 -6.79 -10.32 -19.13
C ILE A 83 -5.90 -11.09 -20.08
N PHE A 84 -6.19 -12.38 -20.26
CA PHE A 84 -5.45 -13.19 -21.22
C PHE A 84 -5.94 -12.98 -22.65
N MET A 85 -5.01 -12.95 -23.60
CA MET A 85 -5.26 -13.00 -25.02
C MET A 85 -4.87 -14.41 -25.46
N THR A 86 -5.78 -15.17 -26.05
CA THR A 86 -5.58 -16.62 -26.26
C THR A 86 -6.15 -17.10 -27.58
N GLY A 87 -5.55 -18.13 -28.19
CA GLY A 87 -6.08 -18.78 -29.39
C GLY A 87 -7.24 -19.75 -29.10
N LEU A 88 -8.00 -20.12 -30.13
CA LEU A 88 -9.12 -21.07 -30.03
C LEU A 88 -8.72 -22.46 -29.51
N SER A 89 -7.47 -22.87 -29.67
CA SER A 89 -6.93 -24.16 -29.22
C SER A 89 -6.55 -24.21 -27.74
N GLU A 90 -6.54 -23.07 -27.06
CA GLU A 90 -6.01 -22.91 -25.69
C GLU A 90 -7.13 -22.80 -24.64
N THR A 91 -8.40 -22.78 -25.08
CA THR A 91 -9.57 -22.67 -24.19
C THR A 91 -9.72 -23.83 -23.21
N GLU A 92 -9.11 -25.00 -23.47
CA GLU A 92 -9.12 -26.12 -22.51
C GLU A 92 -8.34 -25.81 -21.21
N ASN A 93 -7.48 -24.79 -21.21
CA ASN A 93 -6.71 -24.34 -20.04
C ASN A 93 -7.27 -23.11 -19.31
N ILE A 94 -8.52 -22.71 -19.60
CA ILE A 94 -9.15 -21.55 -18.93
C ILE A 94 -9.21 -21.72 -17.41
N VAL A 95 -9.42 -22.94 -16.91
CA VAL A 95 -9.43 -23.22 -15.46
C VAL A 95 -8.06 -22.94 -14.84
N ASN A 96 -6.97 -23.35 -15.51
CA ASN A 96 -5.60 -23.10 -15.06
C ASN A 96 -5.23 -21.60 -15.11
N ALA A 97 -5.89 -20.81 -15.96
CA ALA A 97 -5.70 -19.36 -16.02
C ALA A 97 -6.23 -18.66 -14.77
N PHE A 98 -7.38 -19.08 -14.23
CA PHE A 98 -7.94 -18.51 -13.01
C PHE A 98 -7.06 -18.80 -11.79
N ASP A 99 -6.48 -20.00 -11.69
CA ASP A 99 -5.51 -20.34 -10.63
C ASP A 99 -4.22 -19.51 -10.71
N ALA A 100 -3.86 -19.05 -11.92
CA ALA A 100 -2.75 -18.13 -12.15
C ALA A 100 -3.11 -16.65 -11.85
N GLY A 101 -4.31 -16.41 -11.32
CA GLY A 101 -4.82 -15.11 -10.93
C GLY A 101 -5.34 -14.27 -12.10
N VAL A 102 -5.71 -14.84 -13.23
CA VAL A 102 -6.31 -14.12 -14.36
C VAL A 102 -7.78 -13.81 -14.07
N VAL A 103 -8.25 -12.63 -14.45
CA VAL A 103 -9.64 -12.21 -14.17
C VAL A 103 -10.59 -12.42 -15.35
N ASP A 104 -10.05 -12.53 -16.57
CA ASP A 104 -10.81 -12.71 -17.80
C ASP A 104 -9.91 -13.12 -18.98
N TYR A 105 -10.50 -13.47 -20.11
CA TYR A 105 -9.76 -13.70 -21.35
C TYR A 105 -10.52 -13.17 -22.58
N VAL A 106 -9.76 -12.94 -23.65
CA VAL A 106 -10.24 -12.58 -24.99
C VAL A 106 -9.63 -13.54 -26.01
N VAL A 107 -10.44 -13.98 -26.96
CA VAL A 107 -10.00 -14.93 -27.98
C VAL A 107 -9.43 -14.16 -29.19
N LYS A 108 -8.25 -14.56 -29.66
CA LYS A 108 -7.64 -14.08 -30.90
C LYS A 108 -8.42 -14.68 -32.11
N PRO A 109 -8.76 -13.90 -33.15
CA PRO A 109 -8.40 -12.50 -33.40
C PRO A 109 -9.19 -11.51 -32.53
N ILE A 110 -8.47 -10.55 -31.95
CA ILE A 110 -9.01 -9.64 -30.93
C ILE A 110 -9.97 -8.63 -31.57
N ARG A 111 -11.20 -8.60 -31.05
CA ARG A 111 -12.18 -7.57 -31.39
C ARG A 111 -12.04 -6.39 -30.44
N ILE A 112 -11.54 -5.26 -30.94
CA ILE A 112 -11.20 -4.07 -30.14
C ILE A 112 -12.38 -3.60 -29.26
N GLU A 113 -13.59 -3.54 -29.82
CA GLU A 113 -14.78 -3.12 -29.07
C GLU A 113 -15.08 -4.03 -27.86
N GLU A 114 -14.92 -5.35 -28.02
CA GLU A 114 -15.13 -6.32 -26.95
C GLU A 114 -14.06 -6.16 -25.87
N LEU A 115 -12.79 -6.05 -26.27
CA LEU A 115 -11.67 -5.83 -25.38
C LEU A 115 -11.87 -4.57 -24.54
N LEU A 116 -12.25 -3.45 -25.17
CA LEU A 116 -12.48 -2.17 -24.47
C LEU A 116 -13.58 -2.27 -23.42
N VAL A 117 -14.68 -2.98 -23.71
CA VAL A 117 -15.78 -3.19 -22.75
C VAL A 117 -15.31 -4.00 -21.54
N ARG A 118 -14.58 -5.09 -21.78
CA ARG A 118 -14.01 -5.93 -20.71
C ARG A 118 -13.02 -5.15 -19.86
N MET A 119 -12.08 -4.45 -20.49
CA MET A 119 -11.09 -3.60 -19.80
C MET A 119 -11.77 -2.55 -18.91
N ARG A 120 -12.74 -1.80 -19.45
CA ARG A 120 -13.46 -0.78 -18.67
C ARG A 120 -14.20 -1.37 -17.48
N THR A 121 -14.77 -2.57 -17.63
CA THR A 121 -15.46 -3.27 -16.54
C THR A 121 -14.49 -3.63 -15.42
N HIS A 122 -13.36 -4.25 -15.75
CA HIS A 122 -12.35 -4.65 -14.76
C HIS A 122 -11.66 -3.45 -14.12
N LEU A 123 -11.37 -2.39 -14.88
CA LEU A 123 -10.82 -1.14 -14.36
C LEU A 123 -11.77 -0.47 -13.37
N ARG A 124 -13.08 -0.44 -13.66
CA ARG A 124 -14.07 0.11 -12.73
C ARG A 124 -14.10 -0.70 -11.43
N ASN A 125 -14.10 -2.02 -11.51
CA ASN A 125 -14.13 -2.89 -10.34
C ASN A 125 -12.85 -2.76 -9.50
N SER A 126 -11.68 -2.76 -10.15
CA SER A 126 -10.39 -2.56 -9.48
C SER A 126 -10.31 -1.18 -8.81
N ARG A 127 -10.83 -0.11 -9.45
CA ARG A 127 -10.94 1.21 -8.84
C ARG A 127 -11.87 1.27 -7.64
N LEU A 128 -13.01 0.57 -7.67
CA LEU A 128 -13.93 0.53 -6.51
C LEU A 128 -13.27 -0.17 -5.32
N THR A 129 -12.56 -1.27 -5.59
CA THR A 129 -11.70 -1.94 -4.60
C THR A 129 -10.64 -0.96 -4.12
N ALA A 130 -9.74 -0.46 -4.97
CA ALA A 130 -8.70 0.49 -4.56
C ALA A 130 -9.24 1.74 -3.82
N SER A 131 -10.41 2.28 -4.21
CA SER A 131 -11.06 3.40 -3.53
C SER A 131 -11.55 3.04 -2.14
N ALA A 132 -12.12 1.86 -1.94
CA ALA A 132 -12.52 1.40 -0.61
C ALA A 132 -11.30 1.27 0.31
N TRP A 133 -10.15 0.86 -0.24
CA TRP A 133 -8.93 0.64 0.53
C TRP A 133 -8.23 1.95 0.83
N ASN A 134 -8.14 2.85 -0.15
CA ASN A 134 -7.68 4.22 0.06
C ASN A 134 -8.57 4.97 1.05
N ALA A 135 -9.88 4.70 1.08
CA ALA A 135 -10.76 5.24 2.10
C ALA A 135 -10.44 4.66 3.49
N MET A 136 -10.14 3.37 3.61
CA MET A 136 -9.67 2.76 4.87
C MET A 136 -8.34 3.36 5.34
N ASP A 137 -7.41 3.58 4.42
CA ASP A 137 -6.12 4.23 4.69
C ASP A 137 -6.28 5.70 5.08
N PHE A 138 -7.21 6.43 4.45
CA PHE A 138 -7.52 7.82 4.81
C PHE A 138 -8.07 7.93 6.24
N VAL A 139 -8.77 6.90 6.73
CA VAL A 139 -9.24 6.79 8.12
C VAL A 139 -8.09 6.35 9.06
N GLY A 140 -6.89 6.12 8.55
CA GLY A 140 -5.69 5.76 9.33
C GLY A 140 -5.69 4.31 9.80
N GLN A 141 -6.45 3.43 9.14
CA GLN A 141 -6.48 2.02 9.48
C GLN A 141 -5.58 1.23 8.54
N SER A 142 -4.32 1.02 8.95
CA SER A 142 -3.42 0.09 8.27
C SER A 142 -3.89 -1.34 8.53
N LEU A 143 -4.72 -1.89 7.66
CA LEU A 143 -5.29 -3.23 7.77
C LEU A 143 -4.57 -4.25 6.89
N CYS A 144 -4.51 -5.50 7.36
CA CYS A 144 -4.07 -6.65 6.58
C CYS A 144 -4.84 -7.91 6.95
N VAL A 145 -4.89 -8.88 6.03
CA VAL A 145 -5.50 -10.18 6.25
C VAL A 145 -4.49 -11.29 6.03
N PHE A 146 -4.52 -12.27 6.94
CA PHE A 146 -3.70 -13.46 6.90
C PHE A 146 -4.55 -14.73 6.79
N SER A 147 -4.07 -15.72 6.05
CA SER A 147 -4.67 -17.06 6.03
C SER A 147 -4.40 -17.80 7.35
N ALA A 148 -5.08 -18.93 7.54
CA ALA A 148 -4.87 -19.80 8.70
C ALA A 148 -3.41 -20.32 8.80
N GLU A 149 -2.74 -20.45 7.67
CA GLU A 149 -1.34 -20.88 7.54
C GLU A 149 -0.34 -19.72 7.66
N GLY A 150 -0.83 -18.49 7.85
CA GLY A 150 0.00 -17.30 8.03
C GLY A 150 0.49 -16.66 6.72
N LYS A 151 -0.14 -16.97 5.58
CA LYS A 151 0.13 -16.27 4.31
C LYS A 151 -0.55 -14.91 4.31
N LEU A 152 0.14 -13.87 3.84
CA LEU A 152 -0.46 -12.55 3.68
C LEU A 152 -1.43 -12.55 2.49
N LEU A 153 -2.73 -12.51 2.78
CA LEU A 153 -3.81 -12.51 1.79
C LEU A 153 -4.14 -11.11 1.27
N TRP A 154 -3.82 -10.08 2.03
CA TRP A 154 -3.77 -8.71 1.55
C TRP A 154 -3.29 -7.73 2.61
N ALA A 155 -2.84 -6.56 2.17
CA ALA A 155 -2.58 -5.41 3.02
C ALA A 155 -3.09 -4.14 2.33
N THR A 156 -3.62 -3.20 3.11
CA THR A 156 -3.76 -1.80 2.66
C THR A 156 -2.39 -1.23 2.31
N PRO A 157 -2.30 -0.22 1.41
CA PRO A 157 -1.04 0.43 1.07
C PRO A 157 -0.20 0.83 2.29
N ASN A 158 -0.80 1.45 3.33
CA ASN A 158 -0.06 1.81 4.54
C ASN A 158 0.40 0.57 5.32
N ALA A 159 -0.47 -0.44 5.51
CA ALA A 159 -0.08 -1.69 6.16
C ALA A 159 1.07 -2.38 5.43
N TRP A 160 1.06 -2.36 4.09
CA TRP A 160 2.11 -2.90 3.27
C TRP A 160 3.44 -2.19 3.50
N GLN A 161 3.44 -0.85 3.57
CA GLN A 161 4.66 -0.08 3.85
C GLN A 161 5.30 -0.46 5.19
N LEU A 162 4.49 -0.82 6.20
CA LEU A 162 4.96 -1.21 7.52
C LEU A 162 5.63 -2.60 7.56
N ILE A 163 5.17 -3.54 6.74
CA ILE A 163 5.62 -4.94 6.79
C ILE A 163 6.54 -5.33 5.64
N LYS A 164 6.65 -4.52 4.58
CA LYS A 164 7.45 -4.84 3.38
C LYS A 164 8.90 -5.21 3.70
N THR A 165 9.47 -4.65 4.77
CA THR A 165 10.88 -4.87 5.17
C THR A 165 11.12 -6.25 5.76
N CYS A 166 10.08 -6.93 6.25
CA CYS A 166 10.19 -8.30 6.73
C CYS A 166 9.65 -9.35 5.76
N CYS A 167 9.21 -8.93 4.59
CA CYS A 167 8.73 -9.84 3.57
C CYS A 167 9.90 -10.37 2.73
N ASP A 168 9.80 -11.61 2.28
CA ASP A 168 10.72 -12.22 1.31
C ASP A 168 10.44 -11.75 -0.13
N ALA A 169 11.13 -12.34 -1.10
CA ALA A 169 10.97 -12.03 -2.52
C ALA A 169 9.57 -12.36 -3.06
N ASP A 170 8.86 -13.29 -2.40
CA ASP A 170 7.46 -13.67 -2.69
C ASP A 170 6.47 -12.83 -1.86
N PHE A 171 6.98 -11.77 -1.23
CA PHE A 171 6.25 -10.79 -0.46
C PHE A 171 5.50 -11.39 0.74
N GLN A 172 5.94 -12.57 1.19
CA GLN A 172 5.44 -13.22 2.39
C GLN A 172 6.28 -12.82 3.60
N PRO A 173 5.66 -12.52 4.75
CA PRO A 173 6.41 -12.21 5.95
C PRO A 173 7.35 -13.34 6.32
N SER A 174 8.52 -12.97 6.85
CA SER A 174 9.54 -13.94 7.24
C SER A 174 8.98 -14.99 8.18
N ARG A 175 9.55 -16.20 8.11
CA ARG A 175 9.13 -17.33 8.95
C ARG A 175 9.07 -16.98 10.44
N ALA A 176 9.99 -16.14 10.93
CA ALA A 176 10.00 -15.69 12.32
C ALA A 176 8.75 -14.85 12.68
N VAL A 177 8.37 -13.93 11.80
CA VAL A 177 7.15 -13.11 11.96
C VAL A 177 5.91 -13.98 11.91
N VAL A 178 5.81 -14.87 10.92
CA VAL A 178 4.66 -15.77 10.75
C VAL A 178 4.48 -16.67 11.97
N GLN A 179 5.56 -17.28 12.46
CA GLN A 179 5.50 -18.13 13.67
C GLN A 179 5.03 -17.36 14.89
N ARG A 180 5.55 -16.14 15.09
CA ARG A 180 5.15 -15.30 16.22
C ARG A 180 3.67 -14.91 16.12
N LEU A 181 3.22 -14.51 14.93
CA LEU A 181 1.85 -14.12 14.65
C LEU A 181 0.88 -15.29 14.86
N LEU A 182 1.17 -16.48 14.32
CA LEU A 182 0.33 -17.67 14.51
C LEU A 182 0.30 -18.13 15.97
N SER A 183 1.42 -18.06 16.70
CA SER A 183 1.47 -18.38 18.13
C SER A 183 0.62 -17.45 18.99
N TRP A 184 0.49 -16.19 18.56
CA TRP A 184 -0.33 -15.20 19.21
C TRP A 184 -1.82 -15.39 18.87
N LEU A 185 -2.14 -15.65 17.60
CA LEU A 185 -3.51 -15.89 17.13
C LEU A 185 -4.14 -17.18 17.67
N SER A 186 -3.34 -18.22 17.91
CA SER A 186 -3.83 -19.48 18.48
C SER A 186 -4.22 -19.38 19.97
N ASN A 187 -3.90 -18.26 20.62
CA ASN A 187 -4.20 -18.01 22.02
C ASN A 187 -5.23 -16.89 22.20
N ALA A 188 -6.46 -17.26 22.54
CA ALA A 188 -7.59 -16.35 22.74
C ALA A 188 -7.34 -15.26 23.80
N GLN A 189 -6.45 -15.51 24.77
CA GLN A 189 -6.10 -14.53 25.80
C GLN A 189 -4.94 -13.62 25.36
N ALA A 190 -4.09 -14.10 24.45
CA ALA A 190 -2.99 -13.31 23.92
C ALA A 190 -3.48 -12.24 22.94
N VAL A 191 -4.47 -12.54 22.09
CA VAL A 191 -5.05 -11.59 21.11
C VAL A 191 -5.74 -10.38 21.76
N MET A 192 -6.04 -10.44 23.07
CA MET A 192 -6.53 -9.29 23.85
C MET A 192 -5.48 -8.20 24.01
N HIS A 193 -4.20 -8.52 23.83
CA HIS A 193 -3.09 -7.58 23.88
C HIS A 193 -2.43 -7.46 22.51
N PRO A 194 -1.99 -6.25 22.11
CA PRO A 194 -1.29 -6.09 20.84
C PRO A 194 0.01 -6.89 20.81
N LEU A 195 0.26 -7.56 19.69
CA LEU A 195 1.53 -8.22 19.44
C LEU A 195 2.55 -7.19 19.00
N ASP A 196 3.60 -7.01 19.79
CA ASP A 196 4.73 -6.14 19.46
C ASP A 196 5.77 -6.92 18.65
N LEU A 197 6.05 -6.45 17.42
CA LEU A 197 7.05 -7.03 16.52
C LEU A 197 8.39 -6.27 16.54
N SER A 198 8.57 -5.27 17.41
CA SER A 198 9.80 -4.46 17.49
C SER A 198 11.04 -5.30 17.77
N LEU A 199 10.87 -6.41 18.51
CA LEU A 199 11.93 -7.39 18.77
C LEU A 199 12.46 -8.10 17.51
N LEU A 200 11.71 -8.07 16.41
CA LEU A 200 12.08 -8.60 15.11
C LEU A 200 12.55 -7.48 14.15
N SER A 201 12.99 -6.34 14.68
CA SER A 201 13.39 -5.15 13.90
C SER A 201 12.27 -4.58 13.03
N LEU A 202 11.01 -4.83 13.40
CA LEU A 202 9.82 -4.28 12.77
C LEU A 202 9.15 -3.34 13.78
N PRO A 203 9.20 -2.01 13.58
CA PRO A 203 8.53 -1.07 14.47
C PRO A 203 7.02 -1.12 14.23
N VAL A 204 6.37 -2.24 14.54
CA VAL A 204 4.96 -2.50 14.24
C VAL A 204 4.30 -3.23 15.40
N ARG A 205 3.15 -2.71 15.83
CA ARG A 205 2.20 -3.42 16.70
C ARG A 205 1.06 -3.96 15.87
N VAL A 206 0.69 -5.19 16.17
CA VAL A 206 -0.40 -5.91 15.51
C VAL A 206 -1.55 -6.04 16.49
N PHE A 207 -2.73 -5.62 16.06
CA PHE A 207 -3.97 -5.71 16.82
C PHE A 207 -4.92 -6.67 16.12
N TRP A 208 -5.52 -7.55 16.90
CA TRP A 208 -6.53 -8.47 16.38
C TRP A 208 -7.82 -7.68 16.18
N SER A 209 -8.45 -7.83 15.02
CA SER A 209 -9.73 -7.18 14.72
C SER A 209 -10.87 -8.18 14.66
N ARG A 210 -10.78 -9.15 13.75
CA ARG A 210 -11.78 -10.21 13.62
C ARG A 210 -11.23 -11.41 12.85
N GLN A 211 -11.98 -12.51 12.89
CA GLN A 211 -11.78 -13.68 12.05
C GLN A 211 -12.94 -13.79 11.04
N THR A 212 -12.66 -14.15 9.79
CA THR A 212 -13.68 -14.37 8.75
C THR A 212 -14.23 -15.80 8.82
N ALA A 213 -15.29 -16.07 8.07
CA ALA A 213 -15.88 -17.42 7.98
C ALA A 213 -14.91 -18.44 7.37
N ASP A 214 -13.99 -17.98 6.51
CA ASP A 214 -12.98 -18.81 5.84
C ASP A 214 -11.70 -18.99 6.68
N ASN A 215 -11.78 -18.75 8.00
CA ASN A 215 -10.67 -18.87 8.93
C ASN A 215 -9.51 -17.89 8.67
N GLU A 216 -9.78 -16.75 8.03
CA GLU A 216 -8.80 -15.70 7.78
C GLU A 216 -8.81 -14.67 8.91
N TYR A 217 -7.64 -14.10 9.22
CA TYR A 217 -7.46 -13.17 10.31
C TYR A 217 -7.32 -11.75 9.79
N LEU A 218 -8.27 -10.88 10.12
CA LEU A 218 -8.17 -9.44 9.89
C LEU A 218 -7.42 -8.80 11.06
N LEU A 219 -6.30 -8.17 10.74
CA LEU A 219 -5.40 -7.54 11.66
C LEU A 219 -5.24 -6.07 11.32
N ARG A 220 -5.02 -5.27 12.35
CA ARG A 220 -4.69 -3.85 12.23
C ARG A 220 -3.26 -3.64 12.69
N LEU A 221 -2.50 -2.93 11.87
CA LEU A 221 -1.12 -2.59 12.11
C LEU A 221 -1.03 -1.14 12.58
N GLU A 222 -0.14 -0.89 13.52
CA GLU A 222 0.28 0.47 13.87
C GLU A 222 1.80 0.50 13.87
N GLU A 223 2.37 1.56 13.30
CA GLU A 223 3.80 1.81 13.46
C GLU A 223 4.10 2.10 14.93
N VAL A 224 5.04 1.35 15.50
CA VAL A 224 5.68 1.70 16.76
C VAL A 224 6.64 2.83 16.45
N VAL A 225 6.14 4.05 16.49
CA VAL A 225 6.99 5.21 16.64
C VAL A 225 7.65 5.01 18.02
N GLU A 226 8.89 4.52 18.04
CA GLU A 226 9.75 4.73 19.20
C GLU A 226 9.58 6.20 19.54
N GLN A 227 9.20 6.51 20.78
CA GLN A 227 9.05 7.88 21.26
C GLN A 227 10.40 8.58 21.15
N THR A 228 10.69 9.06 19.94
CA THR A 228 11.70 10.02 19.56
C THR A 228 11.26 11.41 19.99
N ASP A 229 10.21 11.52 20.81
CA ASP A 229 9.87 12.75 21.53
C ASP A 229 11.11 13.33 22.19
N GLY A 230 12.00 12.50 22.78
CA GLY A 230 13.29 12.97 23.30
C GLY A 230 14.20 13.60 22.24
N GLN A 231 14.43 12.91 21.11
CA GLN A 231 15.34 13.36 20.06
C GLN A 231 14.79 14.54 19.25
N GLU A 232 13.51 14.52 18.89
CA GLU A 232 12.83 15.61 18.19
C GLU A 232 12.67 16.84 19.10
N THR A 233 12.36 16.63 20.39
CA THR A 233 12.37 17.71 21.38
C THR A 233 13.77 18.29 21.54
N ASP A 234 14.81 17.47 21.63
CA ASP A 234 16.21 17.93 21.72
C ASP A 234 16.64 18.67 20.44
N ALA A 235 16.20 18.22 19.26
CA ALA A 235 16.43 18.88 17.98
C ALA A 235 15.73 20.26 17.93
N LEU A 236 14.47 20.35 18.35
CA LEU A 236 13.74 21.61 18.45
C LEU A 236 14.37 22.53 19.51
N ARG A 237 14.74 21.99 20.66
CA ARG A 237 15.38 22.72 21.77
C ARG A 237 16.67 23.38 21.31
N SER A 238 17.53 22.62 20.62
CA SER A 238 18.83 23.11 20.13
C SER A 238 18.70 24.07 18.95
N ARG A 239 17.90 23.73 17.93
CA ARG A 239 17.76 24.55 16.70
C ARG A 239 16.98 25.84 16.93
N LEU A 240 15.97 25.82 17.79
CA LEU A 240 15.07 26.94 18.04
C LEU A 240 15.33 27.67 19.38
N LYS A 241 16.38 27.26 20.12
CA LYS A 241 16.77 27.85 21.42
C LYS A 241 15.60 27.92 22.42
N LEU A 242 14.82 26.85 22.46
CA LEU A 242 13.68 26.71 23.36
C LEU A 242 14.11 26.03 24.66
N THR A 243 13.29 26.13 25.71
CA THR A 243 13.41 25.27 26.90
C THR A 243 12.84 23.88 26.60
N GLN A 244 13.13 22.91 27.47
CA GLN A 244 12.58 21.55 27.35
C GLN A 244 11.04 21.57 27.22
N ARG A 245 10.35 22.26 28.13
CA ARG A 245 8.88 22.33 28.13
C ARG A 245 8.31 23.07 26.93
N GLU A 246 8.98 24.12 26.46
CA GLU A 246 8.56 24.84 25.25
C GLU A 246 8.71 23.99 23.99
N ALA A 247 9.80 23.22 23.88
CA ALA A 247 10.04 22.31 22.76
C ALA A 247 9.03 21.14 22.76
N GLU A 248 8.72 20.56 23.92
CA GLU A 248 7.69 19.53 24.07
C GLU A 248 6.32 20.05 23.64
N VAL A 249 5.91 21.22 24.12
CA VAL A 249 4.63 21.85 23.74
C VAL A 249 4.60 22.15 22.25
N LEU A 250 5.70 22.66 21.67
CA LEU A 250 5.79 22.96 20.24
C LEU A 250 5.73 21.70 19.37
N LEU A 251 6.34 20.60 19.81
CA LEU A 251 6.30 19.32 19.11
C LEU A 251 4.87 18.80 18.98
N TRP A 252 4.10 18.81 20.07
CA TRP A 252 2.72 18.35 20.05
C TRP A 252 1.77 19.26 19.27
N ILE A 253 2.08 20.56 19.19
CA ILE A 253 1.41 21.52 18.30
C ILE A 253 1.64 21.15 16.83
N ALA A 254 2.88 20.81 16.46
CA ALA A 254 3.26 20.39 15.10
C ALA A 254 2.51 19.12 14.67
N ARG A 255 2.24 18.23 15.64
CA ARG A 255 1.43 17.00 15.47
C ARG A 255 -0.08 17.22 15.57
N GLY A 256 -0.55 18.47 15.69
CA GLY A 256 -1.97 18.82 15.63
C GLY A 256 -2.76 18.69 16.94
N LYS A 257 -2.13 18.43 18.10
CA LYS A 257 -2.84 18.22 19.38
C LYS A 257 -3.38 19.51 20.00
N SER A 258 -4.62 19.51 20.47
CA SER A 258 -5.24 20.65 21.17
C SER A 258 -4.56 20.93 22.52
N ASN A 259 -4.73 22.14 23.07
CA ASN A 259 -4.09 22.49 24.36
C ASN A 259 -4.59 21.64 25.53
N LYS A 260 -5.80 21.09 25.41
CA LYS A 260 -6.34 20.13 26.38
C LYS A 260 -5.58 18.81 26.30
N GLU A 261 -5.46 18.24 25.11
CA GLU A 261 -4.71 17.00 24.88
C GLU A 261 -3.23 17.14 25.24
N ILE A 262 -2.59 18.27 24.91
CA ILE A 262 -1.20 18.54 25.29
C ILE A 262 -1.06 18.57 26.83
N GLY A 263 -2.03 19.18 27.51
CA GLY A 263 -2.06 19.20 28.97
C GLY A 263 -2.16 17.81 29.57
N GLU A 264 -3.00 16.96 29.00
CA GLU A 264 -3.14 15.55 29.40
C GLU A 264 -1.85 14.75 29.15
N ILE A 265 -1.18 14.97 28.00
CA ILE A 265 0.06 14.26 27.63
C ILE A 265 1.25 14.67 28.50
N LEU A 266 1.41 15.97 28.78
CA LEU A 266 2.57 16.51 29.50
C LEU A 266 2.35 16.68 31.01
N GLU A 267 1.20 16.24 31.53
CA GLU A 267 0.76 16.45 32.92
C GLU A 267 0.74 17.95 33.31
N LEU A 268 0.24 18.79 32.41
CA LEU A 268 0.13 20.24 32.56
C LEU A 268 -1.32 20.71 32.48
N SER A 269 -1.65 21.83 33.12
CA SER A 269 -2.96 22.47 32.89
C SER A 269 -3.03 23.08 31.49
N PRO A 270 -4.21 23.12 30.82
CA PRO A 270 -4.35 23.78 29.51
C PRO A 270 -3.94 25.27 29.53
N ARG A 271 -4.08 25.94 30.69
CA ARG A 271 -3.58 27.31 30.90
C ARG A 271 -2.05 27.37 30.90
N THR A 272 -1.39 26.37 31.48
CA THR A 272 0.07 26.26 31.46
C THR A 272 0.59 26.03 30.05
N VAL A 273 -0.09 25.20 29.26
CA VAL A 273 0.22 25.01 27.82
C VAL A 273 0.12 26.32 27.05
N ASN A 274 -0.97 27.10 27.24
CA ASN A 274 -1.11 28.42 26.64
C ASN A 274 0.06 29.37 27.00
N LYS A 275 0.46 29.38 28.28
CA LYS A 275 1.59 30.20 28.73
C LYS A 275 2.90 29.82 28.04
N HIS A 276 3.17 28.52 27.84
CA HIS A 276 4.33 28.08 27.07
C HIS A 276 4.24 28.50 25.59
N LEU A 277 3.05 28.45 24.98
CA LEU A 277 2.84 28.89 23.60
C LEU A 277 3.10 30.38 23.40
N GLU A 278 2.64 31.23 24.32
CA GLU A 278 2.91 32.68 24.26
C GLU A 278 4.41 32.98 24.27
N LEU A 279 5.19 32.22 25.05
CA LEU A 279 6.64 32.33 25.09
C LEU A 279 7.30 31.82 23.80
N VAL A 280 6.81 30.69 23.27
CA VAL A 280 7.28 30.14 21.99
C VAL A 280 7.02 31.11 20.83
N TYR A 281 5.82 31.69 20.75
CA TYR A 281 5.46 32.67 19.72
C TYR A 281 6.37 33.88 19.73
N ARG A 282 6.67 34.38 20.93
CA ARG A 282 7.63 35.48 21.12
C ARG A 282 9.05 35.09 20.69
N LYS A 283 9.51 33.88 21.02
CA LYS A 283 10.87 33.40 20.68
C LYS A 283 11.05 33.13 19.19
N LEU A 284 10.01 32.63 18.53
CA LEU A 284 10.02 32.28 17.11
C LEU A 284 9.60 33.43 16.19
N CYS A 285 9.20 34.58 16.75
CA CYS A 285 8.64 35.72 16.01
C CYS A 285 7.46 35.32 15.11
N VAL A 286 6.51 34.55 15.67
CA VAL A 286 5.29 34.13 14.98
C VAL A 286 4.05 34.51 15.78
N ASP A 287 2.97 34.82 15.07
CA ASP A 287 1.77 35.40 15.70
C ASP A 287 0.66 34.38 15.96
N ASN A 288 0.79 33.16 15.43
CA ASN A 288 -0.26 32.15 15.54
C ASN A 288 0.26 30.72 15.59
N ARG A 289 -0.62 29.83 16.09
CA ARG A 289 -0.38 28.38 16.24
C ARG A 289 0.03 27.71 14.95
N THR A 290 -0.62 28.04 13.84
CA THR A 290 -0.37 27.43 12.54
C THR A 290 1.04 27.75 12.04
N ALA A 291 1.49 29.00 12.22
CA ALA A 291 2.84 29.44 11.87
C ALA A 291 3.91 28.75 12.74
N ALA A 292 3.67 28.65 14.06
CA ALA A 292 4.55 27.92 14.96
C ALA A 292 4.66 26.42 14.59
N ALA A 293 3.53 25.77 14.31
CA ALA A 293 3.48 24.38 13.86
C ALA A 293 4.25 24.18 12.56
N ALA A 294 4.08 25.07 11.58
CA ALA A 294 4.77 25.01 10.30
C ALA A 294 6.29 25.17 10.44
N LEU A 295 6.76 26.03 11.35
CA LEU A 295 8.19 26.16 11.65
C LEU A 295 8.75 24.91 12.32
N ALA A 296 8.03 24.30 13.25
CA ALA A 296 8.47 23.07 13.91
C ALA A 296 8.58 21.91 12.91
N LEU A 297 7.60 21.74 12.01
CA LEU A 297 7.63 20.70 10.97
C LEU A 297 8.83 20.84 10.01
N LYS A 298 9.33 22.06 9.78
CA LYS A 298 10.54 22.30 8.98
C LYS A 298 11.82 21.86 9.68
N GLN A 299 11.80 21.74 11.01
CA GLN A 299 12.99 21.43 11.83
C GLN A 299 13.06 19.97 12.27
N VAL A 300 11.98 19.20 12.10
CA VAL A 300 11.87 17.79 12.50
C VAL A 300 12.06 16.83 11.32
N ARG A 301 12.11 17.34 10.08
CA ARG A 301 12.47 16.56 8.88
C ARG A 301 13.98 16.39 8.71
#